data_AF-A0A3N6IW32-F1
#
_entry.id   AF-A0A3N6IW32-F1
#
_cell.length_a   1.000
_cell.length_b   1.000
_cell.length_c   1.000
_cell.angle_alpha   90.00
_cell.angle_beta   90.00
_cell.angle_gamma   90.00
#
_symmetry.space_group_name_H-M   'P 1'
#
loop_
_entity.id
_entity.type
_entity.pdbx_description
1 polymer ?
#
loop_
_entity_poly.entity_id
_entity_poly.type
_entity_poly.pdbx_seq_one_letter_code
_entity_poly.pdbx_strand_id
1 'polypeptide(L)'
;MNIDKGNVINMIQATPDWVVAFNISEHEGHDEIVCPVIGWATTVEVQLPNGLVTTCVEPAFVWGDMVWTPGELREHTPGLSGVEIRRTWDVPLATPPIVTT
;
A
#
# COMPACT_ATOMS: atom_id res chain seq x y z
N MET A 1 -25.98 -6.05 -6.02
CA MET A 1 -24.64 -5.73 -5.50
C MET A 1 -24.15 -4.55 -6.31
N ASN A 2 -23.92 -3.40 -5.68
CA ASN A 2 -23.34 -2.23 -6.37
C ASN A 2 -21.82 -2.40 -6.34
N ILE A 3 -21.17 -2.34 -7.50
CA ILE A 3 -19.72 -2.46 -7.62
C ILE A 3 -19.19 -1.06 -7.90
N ASP A 4 -18.61 -0.45 -6.87
CA ASP A 4 -18.11 0.93 -6.89
C ASP A 4 -16.56 0.92 -6.89
N LYS A 5 -15.94 2.07 -7.20
CA LYS A 5 -14.48 2.23 -7.17
C LYS A 5 -13.92 1.88 -5.78
N GLY A 6 -12.78 1.21 -5.75
CA GLY A 6 -12.13 0.77 -4.51
C GLY A 6 -12.64 -0.57 -3.97
N ASN A 7 -13.76 -1.10 -4.49
CA ASN A 7 -14.23 -2.42 -4.08
C ASN A 7 -13.19 -3.51 -4.44
N VAL A 8 -12.86 -4.36 -3.46
CA VAL A 8 -12.03 -5.55 -3.65
C VAL A 8 -12.90 -6.71 -4.15
N ILE A 9 -12.59 -7.21 -5.35
CA ILE A 9 -13.34 -8.29 -6.00
C ILE A 9 -12.76 -9.67 -5.61
N ASN A 10 -11.44 -9.74 -5.48
CA ASN A 10 -10.71 -10.95 -5.12
C ASN A 10 -9.38 -10.57 -4.46
N MET A 11 -8.80 -11.48 -3.68
CA MET A 11 -7.47 -11.34 -3.11
C MET A 11 -6.73 -12.67 -3.15
N ILE A 12 -5.47 -12.64 -3.60
CA ILE A 12 -4.55 -13.77 -3.48
C ILE A 12 -3.48 -13.45 -2.45
N GLN A 13 -3.01 -14.46 -1.72
CA GLN A 13 -1.97 -14.26 -0.73
C GLN A 13 -0.63 -13.85 -1.38
N ALA A 14 0.06 -12.89 -0.76
CA ALA A 14 1.40 -12.48 -1.18
C ALA A 14 2.47 -13.36 -0.52
N THR A 15 3.61 -13.50 -1.21
CA THR A 15 4.84 -14.00 -0.57
C THR A 15 5.35 -12.97 0.44
N PRO A 16 6.02 -13.39 1.54
CA PRO A 16 6.35 -12.52 2.67
C PRO A 16 7.49 -11.53 2.40
N ASP A 17 7.88 -11.34 1.15
CA ASP A 17 9.05 -10.60 0.70
C ASP A 17 8.69 -9.29 -0.02
N TRP A 18 7.44 -8.85 0.09
CA TRP A 18 6.96 -7.58 -0.46
C TRP A 18 6.56 -6.62 0.64
N VAL A 19 6.88 -5.34 0.42
CA VAL A 19 6.46 -4.23 1.28
C VAL A 19 5.88 -3.11 0.44
N VAL A 20 4.98 -2.34 1.05
CA VAL A 20 4.59 -1.01 0.60
C VAL A 20 5.27 -0.01 1.52
N ALA A 21 5.99 0.94 0.92
CA ALA A 21 6.61 2.05 1.62
C ALA A 21 5.91 3.35 1.23
N PHE A 22 5.68 4.25 2.19
CA PHE A 22 5.05 5.55 1.92
C PHE A 22 5.40 6.58 3.02
N ASN A 23 5.15 7.86 2.73
CA ASN A 23 5.38 8.96 3.66
C ASN A 23 4.06 9.70 3.94
N ILE A 24 3.89 10.19 5.16
CA ILE A 24 2.76 11.04 5.57
C ILE A 24 3.31 12.35 6.13
N SER A 25 2.96 13.48 5.48
CA SER A 25 3.49 14.80 5.83
C SER A 25 3.11 15.34 7.21
N GLU A 26 2.18 14.69 7.92
CA GLU A 26 1.74 15.08 9.26
C GLU A 26 2.71 14.66 10.36
N HIS A 27 3.65 13.76 10.08
CA HIS A 27 4.69 13.39 11.03
C HIS A 27 5.92 14.29 10.83
N GLU A 28 6.20 15.15 11.81
CA GLU A 28 7.46 15.91 11.88
C GLU A 28 8.63 14.92 11.99
N GLY A 29 9.35 14.74 10.88
CA GLY A 29 10.32 13.65 10.70
C GLY A 29 9.81 12.76 9.57
N HIS A 30 10.42 12.89 8.40
CA HIS A 30 10.10 12.17 7.17
C HIS A 30 10.43 10.67 7.28
N ASP A 31 9.90 10.00 8.29
CA ASP A 31 10.11 8.59 8.50
C ASP A 31 9.19 7.83 7.55
N GLU A 32 9.81 7.14 6.62
CA GLU A 32 9.15 6.25 5.68
C GLU A 32 8.45 5.13 6.46
N ILE A 33 7.13 5.01 6.27
CA ILE A 33 6.33 3.94 6.83
C ILE A 33 6.43 2.74 5.89
N VAL A 34 6.84 1.59 6.43
CA VAL A 34 7.00 0.34 5.67
C VAL A 34 6.05 -0.72 6.21
N CYS A 35 5.11 -1.16 5.37
CA CYS A 35 4.10 -2.15 5.70
C CYS A 35 4.29 -3.44 4.88
N PRO A 36 4.27 -4.63 5.50
CA PRO A 36 4.27 -5.89 4.76
C PRO A 36 3.03 -6.05 3.88
N VAL A 37 3.23 -6.53 2.65
CA VAL A 37 2.11 -6.92 1.77
C VAL A 37 1.56 -8.25 2.25
N ILE A 38 0.26 -8.29 2.54
CA ILE A 38 -0.45 -9.50 2.96
C ILE A 38 -1.12 -10.21 1.77
N GLY A 39 -1.39 -9.49 0.69
CA GLY A 39 -2.05 -10.03 -0.50
C GLY A 39 -2.01 -9.12 -1.71
N TRP A 40 -2.46 -9.63 -2.84
CA TRP A 40 -2.71 -8.87 -4.06
C TRP A 40 -4.22 -8.82 -4.31
N ALA A 41 -4.80 -7.65 -4.14
CA ALA A 41 -6.21 -7.37 -4.31
C ALA A 41 -6.50 -6.98 -5.77
N THR A 42 -7.56 -7.54 -6.35
CA THR A 42 -8.15 -7.00 -7.58
C THR A 42 -9.18 -5.95 -7.19
N THR A 43 -8.89 -4.68 -7.48
CA THR A 43 -9.74 -3.54 -7.15
C THR A 43 -10.43 -2.99 -8.38
N VAL A 44 -11.58 -2.35 -8.18
CA VAL A 44 -12.29 -1.61 -9.22
C VAL A 44 -11.64 -0.24 -9.40
N GLU A 45 -11.13 0.05 -10.59
CA GLU A 45 -10.49 1.32 -10.92
C GLU A 45 -11.52 2.36 -11.42
N VAL A 46 -12.28 2.00 -12.46
CA VAL A 46 -13.37 2.83 -12.97
C VAL A 46 -14.53 1.98 -13.49
N GLN A 47 -15.75 2.44 -13.21
CA GLN A 47 -16.97 1.97 -13.84
C GLN A 47 -17.30 2.88 -15.03
N LEU A 48 -17.43 2.29 -16.21
CA LEU A 48 -17.74 3.01 -17.44
C LEU A 48 -19.26 3.18 -17.62
N PRO A 49 -19.72 4.21 -18.36
CA PRO A 49 -21.15 4.48 -18.57
C PRO A 49 -21.92 3.34 -19.26
N ASN A 50 -21.24 2.43 -19.94
CA ASN A 50 -21.82 1.26 -20.59
C ASN A 50 -21.98 0.05 -19.65
N GLY A 51 -21.70 0.21 -18.34
CA GLY A 51 -21.79 -0.83 -17.33
C GLY A 51 -20.57 -1.75 -17.25
N LEU A 52 -19.53 -1.52 -18.06
CA LEU A 52 -18.26 -2.23 -17.93
C LEU A 52 -17.47 -1.70 -16.73
N VAL A 53 -16.73 -2.60 -16.11
CA VAL A 53 -15.84 -2.29 -14.98
C VAL A 53 -14.42 -2.57 -15.40
N THR A 54 -13.54 -1.62 -15.17
CA THR A 54 -12.09 -1.83 -15.27
C THR A 54 -11.55 -2.14 -13.88
N THR A 55 -10.59 -3.05 -13.84
CA THR A 55 -9.99 -3.52 -12.60
C THR A 55 -8.48 -3.42 -12.69
N CYS A 56 -7.85 -3.11 -11.57
CA CYS A 56 -6.40 -3.19 -11.43
C CYS A 56 -6.03 -4.16 -10.30
N VAL A 57 -4.76 -4.54 -10.24
CA VAL A 57 -4.23 -5.35 -9.14
C VAL A 57 -3.35 -4.46 -8.28
N GLU A 58 -3.67 -4.39 -6.99
CA GLU A 58 -2.97 -3.58 -6.01
C GLU A 58 -2.50 -4.45 -4.83
N PRO A 59 -1.38 -4.10 -4.17
CA PRO A 59 -1.01 -4.78 -2.93
C PRO A 59 -2.01 -4.40 -1.83
N ALA A 60 -2.37 -5.38 -1.01
CA ALA A 60 -3.08 -5.18 0.24
C ALA A 60 -2.08 -5.25 1.40
N PHE A 61 -2.15 -4.30 2.32
CA PHE A 61 -1.27 -4.22 3.49
C PHE A 61 -2.03 -3.71 4.71
N VAL A 62 -1.51 -3.98 5.90
CA VAL A 62 -2.10 -3.50 7.16
C VAL A 62 -1.38 -2.23 7.60
N TRP A 63 -2.15 -1.19 7.90
CA TRP A 63 -1.65 0.01 8.55
C TRP A 63 -2.68 0.53 9.55
N GLY A 64 -2.25 0.79 10.78
CA GLY A 64 -3.16 0.96 11.91
C GLY A 64 -3.89 -0.35 12.22
N ASP A 65 -5.22 -0.30 12.23
CA ASP A 65 -6.13 -1.43 12.47
C ASP A 65 -6.92 -1.85 11.21
N MET A 66 -6.56 -1.33 10.04
CA MET A 66 -7.27 -1.55 8.78
C MET A 66 -6.37 -2.14 7.69
N VAL A 67 -7.02 -2.84 6.75
CA VAL A 67 -6.39 -3.28 5.50
C VAL A 67 -6.60 -2.20 4.46
N TRP A 68 -5.52 -1.84 3.77
CA TRP A 68 -5.52 -0.80 2.76
C TRP A 68 -4.97 -1.32 1.43
N THR A 69 -5.42 -0.68 0.36
CA THR A 69 -4.69 -0.63 -0.92
C THR A 69 -4.05 0.75 -1.11
N PRO A 70 -2.99 0.90 -1.92
CA PRO A 70 -2.41 2.20 -2.22
C PRO A 70 -3.40 3.24 -2.76
N GLY A 71 -4.32 2.81 -3.64
CA GLY A 71 -5.39 3.66 -4.16
C GLY A 71 -6.30 4.18 -3.05
N GLU A 72 -6.84 3.29 -2.24
CA GLU A 72 -7.73 3.63 -1.12
C GLU A 72 -7.03 4.51 -0.09
N LEU A 73 -5.79 4.15 0.31
CA LEU A 73 -5.03 4.94 1.27
C LEU A 73 -4.82 6.38 0.79
N ARG A 74 -4.56 6.57 -0.51
CA ARG A 74 -4.37 7.90 -1.11
C ARG A 74 -5.65 8.74 -1.10
N GLU A 75 -6.81 8.11 -1.25
CA GLU A 75 -8.10 8.80 -1.20
C GLU A 75 -8.48 9.23 0.22
N HIS A 76 -8.04 8.46 1.22
CA HIS A 76 -8.40 8.67 2.63
C HIS A 76 -7.33 9.39 3.48
N THR A 77 -6.11 9.54 2.97
CA THR A 77 -4.98 10.10 3.73
C THR A 77 -4.41 11.34 3.03
N PRO A 78 -4.88 12.55 3.39
CA PRO A 78 -4.27 13.79 2.95
C PRO A 78 -2.77 13.82 3.30
N GLY A 79 -1.92 14.27 2.37
CA GLY A 79 -0.47 14.34 2.61
C GLY A 79 0.28 13.02 2.41
N LEU A 80 -0.40 11.94 1.99
CA LEU A 80 0.26 10.72 1.54
C LEU A 80 1.14 10.99 0.31
N SER A 81 2.39 10.54 0.34
CA SER A 81 3.32 10.68 -0.77
C SER A 81 4.34 9.54 -0.83
N GLY A 82 5.07 9.44 -1.93
CA GLY A 82 6.17 8.47 -2.07
C GLY A 82 5.76 7.01 -1.94
N VAL A 83 4.54 6.66 -2.38
CA VAL A 83 4.06 5.27 -2.32
C VAL A 83 4.86 4.41 -3.29
N GLU A 84 5.61 3.44 -2.75
CA GLU A 84 6.46 2.52 -3.48
C GLU A 84 6.15 1.06 -3.09
N ILE A 85 6.20 0.16 -4.07
CA ILE A 85 6.10 -1.28 -3.86
C ILE A 85 7.46 -1.88 -4.18
N ARG A 86 8.12 -2.48 -3.19
CA ARG A 86 9.47 -3.04 -3.36
C ARG A 86 9.66 -4.33 -2.57
N ARG A 87 10.75 -5.03 -2.84
CA ARG A 87 11.10 -6.23 -2.09
C ARG A 87 11.69 -5.86 -0.74
N THR A 88 11.53 -6.73 0.25
CA THR A 88 12.03 -6.51 1.62
C THR A 88 13.54 -6.29 1.70
N TRP A 89 14.32 -6.89 0.80
CA TRP A 89 15.78 -6.73 0.76
C TRP A 89 16.25 -5.42 0.07
N ASP A 90 15.35 -4.66 -0.54
CA ASP A 90 15.63 -3.34 -1.11
C ASP A 90 15.48 -2.22 -0.05
N VAL A 91 15.09 -2.55 1.18
CA VAL A 91 15.03 -1.61 2.30
C VAL A 91 16.46 -1.40 2.84
N PRO A 92 16.98 -0.16 2.85
CA PRO A 92 18.29 0.12 3.41
C PRO A 92 18.34 -0.36 4.87
N LEU A 93 19.23 -1.30 5.19
CA LEU A 93 19.53 -1.65 6.58
C LEU A 93 19.99 -0.38 7.27
N ALA A 94 19.25 0.07 8.30
CA ALA A 94 19.72 1.13 9.17
C ALA A 94 21.13 0.76 9.64
N THR A 95 22.13 1.58 9.31
CA THR A 95 23.52 1.35 9.69
C THR A 95 23.57 1.18 11.21
N PRO A 96 24.04 0.05 11.76
CA PRO A 96 24.13 -0.11 13.20
C PRO A 96 25.07 0.98 13.75
N PRO A 97 24.77 1.57 14.92
CA PRO A 97 25.64 2.58 15.50
C PRO A 97 27.03 1.98 15.74
N ILE A 98 28.06 2.67 15.26
CA ILE A 98 29.45 2.32 15.55
C ILE A 98 29.67 2.57 17.04
N VAL A 99 29.75 1.51 17.83
CA VAL A 99 30.19 1.58 19.23
C VAL A 99 31.71 1.70 19.22
N THR A 100 32.24 2.92 19.36
CA THR A 100 33.64 3.13 19.72
C THR A 100 33.79 2.90 21.22
N THR A 101 34.50 1.83 21.59
CA THR A 101 35.02 1.56 22.94
C THR A 101 36.23 2.40 23.27
#